data_AF-A0A392PYW8-F1
#
_entry.id   AF-A0A392PYW8-F1
#
_cell.length_a   1.000
_cell.length_b   1.000
_cell.length_c   1.000
_cell.angle_alpha   90.00
_cell.angle_beta   90.00
_cell.angle_gamma   90.00
#
_symmetry.space_group_name_H-M   'P 1'
#
loop_
_entity.id
_entity.type
_entity.pdbx_description
1 polymer ?
#
loop_
_entity_poly.entity_id
_entity_poly.type
_entity_poly.pdbx_seq_one_letter_code
_entity_poly.pdbx_strand_id
1 'polypeptide(L)'
;MFDASSAPNESKVEPQKLFSKPVRIIETYPAGEGGDLKKHMVCLNWLLSDKPLDLETELTLGFLNHLLLGTPASPLRKILLESGLGDAIVGGGLEDELLQPQFSIGMKGVSEDDIHKVEELIISTLKKLAEEGFDTDAIEASMNTIEFSLRENNTGSFPRGLSLMLQSIVR
;
A
#
# COMPACT_ATOMS: atom_id res chain seq x y z
N MET A 1 -36.45 -2.00 -31.98
CA MET A 1 -35.21 -1.29 -31.64
C MET A 1 -35.02 -1.42 -30.15
N PHE A 2 -33.86 -1.88 -29.69
CA PHE A 2 -33.53 -1.79 -28.27
C PHE A 2 -32.99 -0.38 -28.03
N ASP A 3 -33.66 0.40 -27.20
CA ASP A 3 -33.10 1.66 -26.73
C ASP A 3 -31.84 1.35 -25.93
N ALA A 4 -30.74 2.02 -26.26
CA ALA A 4 -29.49 1.84 -25.53
C ALA A 4 -29.73 2.24 -24.06
N SER A 5 -29.52 1.29 -23.16
CA SER A 5 -29.61 1.53 -21.72
C SER A 5 -28.75 2.73 -21.32
N SER A 6 -29.26 3.61 -20.46
CA SER A 6 -28.52 4.75 -19.89
C SER A 6 -27.49 4.34 -18.82
N ALA A 7 -27.48 3.06 -18.42
CA ALA A 7 -26.56 2.48 -17.45
C ALA A 7 -25.06 2.83 -17.65
N PRO A 8 -24.51 2.98 -18.87
CA PRO A 8 -23.10 3.32 -19.06
C PRO A 8 -22.66 4.64 -18.43
N ASN A 9 -23.59 5.59 -18.24
CA ASN A 9 -23.28 6.87 -17.58
C ASN A 9 -23.48 6.82 -16.05
N GLU A 10 -24.31 5.91 -15.54
CA GLU A 10 -24.54 5.73 -14.10
C GLU A 10 -23.46 4.87 -13.44
N SER A 11 -22.73 4.05 -14.20
CA SER A 11 -21.65 3.18 -13.71
C SER A 11 -20.24 3.78 -13.84
N LYS A 12 -20.11 5.08 -14.13
CA LYS A 12 -18.79 5.74 -14.16
C LYS A 12 -18.28 5.99 -12.75
N VAL A 13 -17.05 5.53 -12.49
CA VAL A 13 -16.32 5.84 -11.26
C VAL A 13 -15.62 7.18 -11.48
N GLU A 14 -16.04 8.19 -10.74
CA GLU A 14 -15.41 9.51 -10.79
C GLU A 14 -14.16 9.54 -9.88
N PRO A 15 -13.11 10.28 -10.27
CA PRO A 15 -11.93 10.42 -9.43
C PRO A 15 -12.24 11.14 -8.12
N GLN A 16 -11.65 10.66 -7.04
CA GLN A 16 -11.67 11.29 -5.74
C GLN A 16 -10.66 12.44 -5.68
N LYS A 17 -11.07 13.56 -5.05
CA LYS A 17 -10.18 14.70 -4.79
C LYS A 17 -9.19 14.37 -3.68
N LEU A 18 -7.96 14.84 -3.85
CA LEU A 18 -6.94 14.78 -2.80
C LEU A 18 -7.35 15.61 -1.58
N PHE A 19 -7.02 15.11 -0.39
CA PHE A 19 -7.17 15.88 0.84
C PHE A 19 -6.07 16.93 0.95
N SER A 20 -6.44 18.17 1.31
CA SER A 20 -5.48 19.27 1.51
C SER A 20 -4.76 19.20 2.85
N LYS A 21 -5.30 18.44 3.81
CA LYS A 21 -4.76 18.21 5.15
C LYS A 21 -5.08 16.78 5.58
N PRO A 22 -4.28 16.17 6.48
CA PRO A 22 -4.60 14.85 7.03
C PRO A 22 -6.00 14.81 7.64
N VAL A 23 -6.78 13.80 7.30
CA VAL A 23 -8.12 13.55 7.85
C VAL A 23 -8.02 12.34 8.78
N ARG A 24 -8.45 12.50 10.03
CA ARG A 24 -8.47 11.41 11.02
C ARG A 24 -9.86 10.82 11.09
N ILE A 25 -9.94 9.51 10.85
CA ILE A 25 -11.17 8.72 10.96
C ILE A 25 -10.95 7.70 12.07
N ILE A 26 -11.91 7.60 12.98
CA ILE A 26 -11.87 6.65 14.12
C ILE A 26 -13.15 5.85 14.07
N GLU A 27 -13.01 4.55 13.85
CA GLU A 27 -14.12 3.62 13.80
C GLU A 27 -13.89 2.49 14.80
N THR A 28 -14.99 1.93 15.31
CA THR A 28 -14.96 0.79 16.24
C THR A 28 -15.29 -0.49 15.50
N TYR A 29 -14.68 -1.59 15.92
CA TYR A 29 -15.00 -2.92 15.40
C TYR A 29 -15.27 -3.89 16.57
N PRO A 30 -16.05 -4.97 16.34
CA PRO A 30 -16.27 -5.97 17.38
C PRO A 30 -14.96 -6.66 17.79
N ALA A 31 -14.60 -6.55 19.06
CA ALA A 31 -13.49 -7.28 19.65
C ALA A 31 -14.01 -8.28 20.68
N GLY A 32 -13.44 -9.48 20.72
CA GLY A 32 -13.87 -10.55 21.64
C GLY A 32 -13.83 -10.12 23.11
N GLU A 33 -14.77 -10.66 23.90
CA GLU A 33 -14.76 -10.54 25.36
C GLU A 33 -13.64 -11.40 25.94
N GLY A 34 -12.67 -10.74 26.59
CA GLY A 34 -11.50 -11.38 27.21
C GLY A 34 -10.21 -11.26 26.40
N GLY A 35 -9.16 -10.73 27.05
CA GLY A 35 -7.77 -10.86 26.61
C GLY A 35 -7.26 -9.70 25.74
N ASP A 36 -6.23 -9.04 26.27
CA ASP A 36 -5.36 -8.01 25.69
C ASP A 36 -5.86 -6.56 25.61
N LEU A 37 -4.98 -5.63 26.04
CA LEU A 37 -5.16 -4.18 25.95
C LEU A 37 -4.80 -3.65 24.55
N LYS A 38 -4.09 -4.47 23.77
CA LYS A 38 -3.62 -4.18 22.42
C LYS A 38 -4.69 -4.48 21.36
N LYS A 39 -5.77 -3.69 21.36
CA LYS A 39 -6.91 -3.87 20.45
C LYS A 39 -7.05 -2.75 19.41
N HIS A 40 -6.05 -1.87 19.28
CA HIS A 40 -6.13 -0.80 18.29
C HIS A 40 -5.43 -1.18 16.99
N MET A 41 -5.97 -0.63 15.90
CA MET A 41 -5.38 -0.67 14.57
C MET A 41 -5.20 0.77 14.12
N VAL A 42 -4.01 1.07 13.59
CA VAL A 42 -3.67 2.40 13.09
C VAL A 42 -3.13 2.22 11.68
N CYS A 43 -3.70 2.93 10.72
CA CYS A 43 -3.26 2.89 9.33
C CYS A 43 -3.25 4.31 8.77
N LEU A 44 -2.14 4.66 8.11
CA LEU A 44 -2.00 5.88 7.35
C LEU A 44 -2.16 5.53 5.88
N ASN A 45 -2.94 6.33 5.17
CA ASN A 45 -3.30 6.07 3.79
C ASN A 45 -3.11 7.34 2.97
N TRP A 46 -2.56 7.19 1.76
CA TRP A 46 -2.33 8.26 0.82
C TRP A 46 -2.93 7.92 -0.52
N LEU A 47 -3.74 8.82 -1.06
CA LEU A 47 -4.08 8.82 -2.48
C LEU A 47 -2.93 9.51 -3.22
N LEU A 48 -2.29 8.81 -4.15
CA LEU A 48 -0.98 9.25 -4.67
C LEU A 48 -1.10 10.26 -5.80
N SER A 49 -2.19 10.22 -6.58
CA SER A 49 -2.38 11.10 -7.72
C SER A 49 -3.86 11.40 -7.99
N ASP A 50 -4.13 12.60 -8.49
CA ASP A 50 -5.43 13.03 -9.03
C ASP A 50 -5.57 12.74 -10.53
N LYS A 51 -4.48 12.38 -11.21
CA LYS A 51 -4.39 12.08 -12.63
C LYS A 51 -3.75 10.72 -12.87
N PRO A 52 -3.99 10.10 -14.03
CA PRO A 52 -3.22 8.93 -14.46
C PRO A 52 -1.72 9.23 -14.37
N LEU A 53 -0.98 8.30 -13.78
CA LEU A 53 0.46 8.38 -13.70
C LEU A 53 1.06 8.02 -15.07
N ASP A 54 2.24 8.51 -15.37
CA ASP A 54 3.00 7.99 -16.50
C ASP A 54 3.60 6.62 -16.15
N LEU A 55 3.86 5.82 -17.18
CA LEU A 55 4.35 4.43 -17.05
C LEU A 55 5.65 4.31 -16.23
N GLU A 56 6.54 5.29 -16.31
CA GLU A 56 7.79 5.29 -15.57
C GLU A 56 7.52 5.50 -14.08
N THR A 57 6.64 6.45 -13.75
CA THR A 57 6.22 6.69 -12.37
C THR A 57 5.48 5.48 -11.77
N GLU A 58 4.58 4.84 -12.52
CA GLU A 58 3.88 3.62 -12.07
C GLU A 58 4.86 2.51 -11.71
N LEU A 59 5.79 2.19 -12.63
CA LEU A 59 6.80 1.18 -12.40
C LEU A 59 7.70 1.54 -11.21
N THR A 60 8.05 2.82 -11.08
CA THR A 60 8.88 3.33 -9.98
C THR A 60 8.18 3.17 -8.63
N LEU A 61 6.85 3.38 -8.56
CA LEU A 61 6.08 3.16 -7.34
C LEU A 61 6.06 1.68 -6.95
N GLY A 62 5.89 0.77 -7.91
CA GLY A 62 5.97 -0.67 -7.65
C GLY A 62 7.34 -1.08 -7.11
N PHE A 63 8.41 -0.53 -7.69
CA PHE A 63 9.78 -0.71 -7.22
C PHE A 63 9.99 -0.15 -5.80
N LEU A 64 9.52 1.07 -5.55
CA LEU A 64 9.59 1.72 -4.25
C LEU A 64 8.82 0.93 -3.18
N ASN A 65 7.66 0.38 -3.53
CA ASN A 65 6.88 -0.47 -2.63
C ASN A 65 7.67 -1.73 -2.22
N HIS A 66 8.31 -2.40 -3.17
CA HIS A 66 9.17 -3.55 -2.88
C HIS A 66 10.37 -3.14 -2.00
N LEU A 67 11.01 -2.01 -2.30
CA LEU A 67 12.08 -1.48 -1.46
C LEU A 67 11.62 -1.25 -0.01
N LEU A 68 10.47 -0.63 0.18
CA LEU A 68 9.95 -0.26 1.50
C LEU A 68 9.46 -1.48 2.32
N LEU A 69 8.83 -2.46 1.68
CA LEU A 69 8.05 -3.50 2.36
C LEU A 69 8.27 -4.95 1.88
N GLY A 70 8.89 -5.14 0.71
CA GLY A 70 8.93 -6.41 -0.02
C GLY A 70 9.61 -7.55 0.75
N THR A 71 10.62 -7.25 1.56
CA THR A 71 11.38 -8.25 2.32
C THR A 71 11.38 -7.94 3.82
N PRO A 72 11.68 -8.92 4.70
CA PRO A 72 11.88 -8.65 6.13
C PRO A 72 13.01 -7.65 6.42
N ALA A 73 13.96 -7.47 5.50
CA ALA A 73 15.05 -6.51 5.62
C ALA A 73 14.69 -5.12 5.09
N SER A 74 13.57 -4.97 4.37
CA SER A 74 13.10 -3.70 3.84
C SER A 74 12.87 -2.69 4.98
N PRO A 75 13.39 -1.45 4.88
CA PRO A 75 13.56 -0.57 6.02
C PRO A 75 12.27 -0.23 6.74
N LEU A 76 11.20 0.15 6.01
CA LEU A 76 9.94 0.51 6.65
C LEU A 76 9.30 -0.71 7.35
N ARG A 77 9.30 -1.87 6.69
CA ARG A 77 8.81 -3.11 7.29
C ARG A 77 9.61 -3.52 8.52
N LYS A 78 10.93 -3.50 8.43
CA LYS A 78 11.84 -3.87 9.52
C LYS A 78 11.62 -2.96 10.74
N ILE A 79 11.66 -1.64 10.54
CA ILE A 79 11.50 -0.66 11.60
C ILE A 79 10.15 -0.80 12.33
N LEU A 80 9.06 -1.00 11.58
CA LEU A 80 7.74 -1.20 12.19
C LEU A 80 7.68 -2.47 13.03
N LEU A 81 8.18 -3.60 12.51
CA LEU A 81 8.17 -4.88 13.24
C LEU A 81 9.09 -4.87 14.47
N GLU A 82 10.26 -4.22 14.38
CA GLU A 82 11.23 -4.13 15.48
C GLU A 82 10.83 -3.10 16.56
N SER A 83 9.88 -2.19 16.26
CA SER A 83 9.43 -1.15 17.20
C SER A 83 8.73 -1.69 18.45
N GLY A 84 8.11 -2.87 18.36
CA GLY A 84 7.28 -3.44 19.42
C GLY A 84 5.96 -2.68 19.70
N LEU A 85 5.61 -1.67 18.88
CA LEU A 85 4.41 -0.86 19.05
C LEU A 85 3.11 -1.59 18.66
N GLY A 86 3.22 -2.65 17.87
CA GLY A 86 2.10 -3.50 17.47
C GLY A 86 2.54 -4.91 17.12
N ASP A 87 1.58 -5.80 16.89
CA ASP A 87 1.82 -7.23 16.68
C ASP A 87 2.10 -7.57 15.21
N ALA A 88 1.49 -6.82 14.28
CA ALA A 88 1.65 -7.05 12.85
C ALA A 88 1.36 -5.79 12.03
N ILE A 89 1.99 -5.72 10.86
CA ILE A 89 1.76 -4.68 9.85
C ILE A 89 0.40 -4.91 9.15
N VAL A 90 -0.28 -3.81 8.81
CA VAL A 90 -1.50 -3.77 7.99
C VAL A 90 -1.39 -2.70 6.90
N GLY A 91 -2.35 -2.65 5.97
CA GLY A 91 -2.42 -1.65 4.89
C GLY A 91 -1.94 -2.18 3.53
N GLY A 92 -0.97 -3.10 3.52
CA GLY A 92 -0.55 -3.82 2.31
C GLY A 92 0.44 -3.08 1.40
N GLY A 93 0.70 -1.79 1.63
CA GLY A 93 1.59 -0.98 0.81
C GLY A 93 0.86 -0.33 -0.36
N LEU A 94 1.48 -0.37 -1.54
CA LEU A 94 0.90 0.15 -2.79
C LEU A 94 -0.26 -0.73 -3.25
N GLU A 95 -1.38 -0.08 -3.60
CA GLU A 95 -2.54 -0.65 -4.27
C GLU A 95 -2.83 0.22 -5.50
N ASP A 96 -2.65 -0.36 -6.68
CA ASP A 96 -2.73 0.31 -7.97
C ASP A 96 -3.75 -0.31 -8.92
N GLU A 97 -4.60 -1.26 -8.46
CA GLU A 97 -5.61 -1.90 -9.31
C GLU A 97 -6.91 -1.07 -9.46
N LEU A 98 -7.06 0.01 -8.69
CA LEU A 98 -8.20 0.93 -8.75
C LEU A 98 -7.89 2.16 -9.61
N LEU A 99 -8.92 2.98 -9.90
CA LEU A 99 -8.81 4.17 -10.75
C LEU A 99 -7.69 5.14 -10.34
N GLN A 100 -7.41 5.25 -9.05
CA GLN A 100 -6.33 6.08 -8.52
C GLN A 100 -5.50 5.25 -7.54
N PRO A 101 -4.16 5.23 -7.70
CA PRO A 101 -3.29 4.44 -6.85
C PRO A 101 -3.23 5.01 -5.44
N GLN A 102 -3.20 4.13 -4.46
CA GLN A 102 -3.05 4.46 -3.04
C GLN A 102 -1.87 3.73 -2.41
N PHE A 103 -1.33 4.31 -1.34
CA PHE A 103 -0.38 3.64 -0.46
C PHE A 103 -0.93 3.62 0.95
N SER A 104 -0.91 2.46 1.58
CA SER A 104 -1.50 2.24 2.91
C SER A 104 -0.55 1.43 3.78
N ILE A 105 -0.24 1.94 4.97
CA ILE A 105 0.65 1.25 5.92
C ILE A 105 0.25 1.54 7.36
N GLY A 106 0.35 0.51 8.21
CA GLY A 106 -0.11 0.60 9.58
C GLY A 106 0.30 -0.59 10.44
N MET A 107 -0.21 -0.62 11.66
CA MET A 107 -0.06 -1.75 12.58
C MET A 107 -1.39 -2.12 13.25
N LYS A 108 -1.56 -3.40 13.56
CA LYS A 108 -2.60 -3.93 14.44
C LYS A 108 -1.99 -4.48 15.72
N GLY A 109 -2.81 -4.60 16.77
CA GLY A 109 -2.30 -5.02 18.08
C GLY A 109 -1.61 -3.86 18.80
N VAL A 110 -2.10 -2.64 18.61
CA VAL A 110 -1.51 -1.42 19.19
C VAL A 110 -2.23 -1.09 20.50
N SER A 111 -1.47 -0.65 21.50
CA SER A 111 -2.02 -0.11 22.75
C SER A 111 -2.63 1.27 22.51
N GLU A 112 -3.66 1.67 23.26
CA GLU A 112 -4.30 2.99 23.08
C GLU A 112 -3.29 4.16 23.15
N ASP A 113 -2.37 4.13 24.11
CA ASP A 113 -1.34 5.17 24.32
C ASP A 113 -0.28 5.22 23.20
N ASP A 114 -0.13 4.14 22.44
CA ASP A 114 0.91 3.98 21.41
C ASP A 114 0.42 4.35 20.01
N ILE A 115 -0.88 4.65 19.84
CA ILE A 115 -1.48 4.99 18.54
C ILE A 115 -0.71 6.13 17.85
N HIS A 116 -0.42 7.21 18.58
CA HIS A 116 0.30 8.35 18.01
C HIS A 116 1.75 8.02 17.68
N LYS A 117 2.38 7.13 18.46
CA LYS A 117 3.78 6.72 18.25
C LYS A 117 3.94 5.94 16.95
N VAL A 118 2.95 5.12 16.59
CA VAL A 118 2.93 4.42 15.29
C VAL A 118 2.85 5.42 14.14
N GLU A 119 1.97 6.42 14.24
CA GLU A 119 1.83 7.49 13.25
C GLU A 119 3.15 8.27 13.08
N GLU A 120 3.77 8.69 14.18
CA GLU A 120 5.06 9.38 14.17
C GLU A 120 6.19 8.52 13.62
N LEU A 121 6.24 7.23 13.97
CA LEU A 121 7.25 6.31 13.48
C LEU A 121 7.18 6.14 11.96
N ILE A 122 5.97 5.97 11.41
CA ILE A 122 5.77 5.84 9.95
C ILE A 122 6.23 7.12 9.25
N ILE A 123 5.73 8.29 9.70
CA ILE A 123 6.06 9.58 9.07
C ILE A 123 7.55 9.90 9.17
N SER A 124 8.16 9.69 10.34
CA SER A 124 9.60 9.95 10.52
C SER A 124 10.45 9.00 9.68
N THR A 125 10.08 7.74 9.57
CA THR A 125 10.78 6.76 8.72
C THR A 125 10.70 7.15 7.25
N LEU A 126 9.52 7.51 6.75
CA LEU A 126 9.34 7.96 5.36
C LEU A 126 10.14 9.23 5.06
N LYS A 127 10.16 10.20 5.97
CA LYS A 127 10.98 11.43 5.84
C LYS A 127 12.46 11.10 5.78
N LYS A 128 12.94 10.26 6.71
CA LYS A 128 14.34 9.83 6.75
C LYS A 128 14.75 9.15 5.44
N LEU A 129 13.93 8.23 4.93
CA LEU A 129 14.19 7.55 3.66
C LEU A 129 14.16 8.52 2.46
N ALA A 130 13.33 9.55 2.49
CA ALA A 130 13.32 10.58 1.46
C ALA A 130 14.56 11.49 1.50
N GLU A 131 15.12 11.75 2.68
CA GLU A 131 16.31 12.59 2.87
C GLU A 131 17.63 11.84 2.65
N GLU A 132 17.74 10.62 3.19
CA GLU A 132 18.97 9.80 3.18
C GLU A 132 19.02 8.84 1.98
N GLY A 133 17.88 8.53 1.38
CA GLY A 133 17.77 7.55 0.31
C GLY A 133 17.81 6.10 0.81
N PHE A 134 18.16 5.19 -0.10
CA PHE A 134 18.29 3.76 0.17
C PHE A 134 19.73 3.31 -0.07
N ASP A 135 20.12 2.26 0.64
CA ASP A 135 21.39 1.59 0.39
C ASP A 135 21.42 0.99 -1.02
N THR A 136 22.56 1.11 -1.71
CA THR A 136 22.71 0.65 -3.10
C THR A 136 22.45 -0.85 -3.24
N ASP A 137 22.88 -1.67 -2.27
CA ASP A 137 22.67 -3.12 -2.33
C ASP A 137 21.18 -3.45 -2.19
N ALA A 138 20.42 -2.66 -1.43
CA ALA A 138 18.97 -2.83 -1.30
C ALA A 138 18.23 -2.48 -2.61
N ILE A 139 18.71 -1.46 -3.33
CA ILE A 139 18.20 -1.08 -4.66
C ILE A 139 18.48 -2.21 -5.66
N GLU A 140 19.73 -2.70 -5.73
CA GLU A 140 20.10 -3.80 -6.63
C GLU A 140 19.33 -5.08 -6.33
N ALA A 141 19.17 -5.44 -5.06
CA ALA A 141 18.39 -6.61 -4.65
C ALA A 141 16.91 -6.51 -5.05
N SER A 142 16.31 -5.32 -4.92
CA SER A 142 14.92 -5.09 -5.34
C SER A 142 14.78 -5.18 -6.86
N MET A 143 15.72 -4.60 -7.61
CA MET A 143 15.75 -4.67 -9.08
C MET A 143 15.84 -6.10 -9.57
N ASN A 144 16.82 -6.85 -9.07
CA ASN A 144 17.01 -8.25 -9.44
C ASN A 144 15.78 -9.10 -9.15
N THR A 145 15.11 -8.86 -8.02
CA THR A 145 13.89 -9.56 -7.64
C THR A 145 12.74 -9.26 -8.60
N ILE A 146 12.51 -7.98 -8.91
CA ILE A 146 11.45 -7.57 -9.83
C ILE A 146 11.71 -8.09 -11.25
N GLU A 147 12.94 -7.96 -11.75
CA GLU A 147 13.35 -8.51 -13.05
C GLU A 147 13.13 -10.02 -13.11
N PHE A 148 13.51 -10.74 -12.06
CA PHE A 148 13.31 -12.19 -11.97
C PHE A 148 11.82 -12.54 -12.00
N SER A 149 10.99 -11.89 -11.18
CA SER A 149 9.54 -12.13 -11.15
C SER A 149 8.88 -11.88 -12.51
N LEU A 150 9.25 -10.79 -13.19
CA LEU A 150 8.75 -10.47 -14.52
C LEU A 150 9.18 -11.50 -15.57
N ARG A 151 10.43 -11.97 -15.50
CA ARG A 151 10.97 -12.98 -16.43
C ARG A 151 10.38 -14.36 -16.20
N GLU A 152 10.23 -14.76 -14.95
CA GLU A 152 9.65 -16.05 -14.58
C GLU A 152 8.16 -16.10 -14.96
N ASN A 153 7.48 -14.95 -14.82
CA ASN A 153 6.04 -14.78 -15.03
C ASN A 153 5.26 -15.96 -14.39
N ASN A 154 5.65 -16.28 -13.15
CA ASN A 154 5.15 -17.43 -12.43
C ASN A 154 3.91 -17.03 -11.64
N THR A 155 2.75 -17.36 -12.19
CA THR A 155 1.45 -17.10 -11.58
C THR A 155 0.96 -18.28 -10.73
N GLY A 156 1.81 -19.28 -10.47
CA GLY A 156 1.44 -20.49 -9.73
C GLY A 156 0.29 -21.24 -10.42
N SER A 157 -0.78 -21.51 -9.66
CA SER A 157 -2.01 -22.13 -10.18
C SER A 157 -2.93 -21.14 -10.89
N PHE A 158 -2.67 -19.83 -10.79
CA PHE A 158 -3.49 -18.81 -11.44
C PHE A 158 -3.17 -18.74 -12.94
N PRO A 159 -4.16 -18.73 -13.85
CA PRO A 159 -3.90 -18.73 -15.29
C PRO A 159 -3.18 -17.45 -15.76
N ARG A 160 -2.04 -17.60 -16.44
CA ARG A 160 -1.26 -16.47 -16.99
C ARG A 160 -2.08 -15.53 -17.88
N GLY A 161 -2.96 -16.08 -18.73
CA GLY A 161 -3.81 -15.28 -19.60
C GLY A 161 -4.78 -14.38 -18.82
N LEU A 162 -5.29 -14.86 -17.68
CA LEU A 162 -6.14 -14.06 -16.81
C LEU A 162 -5.34 -12.97 -16.08
N SER A 163 -4.12 -13.30 -15.62
CA SER A 163 -3.21 -12.31 -15.02
C SER A 163 -2.92 -11.16 -15.98
N LEU A 164 -2.57 -11.47 -17.24
CA LEU A 164 -2.31 -10.46 -18.27
C LEU A 164 -3.56 -9.63 -18.59
N MET A 165 -4.74 -10.26 -18.64
CA MET A 165 -6.00 -9.54 -18.85
C MET A 165 -6.24 -8.51 -17.73
N LEU A 166 -6.11 -8.91 -16.46
CA LEU A 166 -6.29 -8.02 -15.32
C LEU A 166 -5.29 -6.86 -15.35
N GLN A 167 -4.01 -7.14 -15.59
CA GLN A 167 -2.97 -6.11 -15.74
C GLN A 167 -3.22 -5.14 -16.90
N SER A 168 -3.93 -5.57 -17.95
CA SER A 168 -4.27 -4.71 -19.10
C SER A 168 -5.50 -3.85 -18.88
N ILE A 169 -6.37 -4.20 -17.92
CA ILE A 169 -7.60 -3.44 -17.62
C ILE A 169 -7.30 -2.19 -16.79
N VAL A 170 -6.27 -2.26 -15.96
CA VAL A 170 -5.81 -1.16 -15.09
C VAL A 170 -5.04 -0.09 -15.87
N ARG A 171 -4.73 -0.33 -17.17
CA ARG A 171 -3.99 0.57 -18.06
C ARG A 171 -4.88 1.34 -19.03
#